data_AF-A0A1B8XZM5-F1
#
_entry.id   AF-A0A1B8XZM5-F1
#
_cell.length_a   1.000
_cell.length_b   1.000
_cell.length_c   1.000
_cell.angle_alpha   90.00
_cell.angle_beta   90.00
_cell.angle_gamma   90.00
#
_symmetry.space_group_name_H-M   'P 1'
#
loop_
_entity.id
_entity.type
_entity.pdbx_description
1 polymer ?
#
loop_
_entity_poly.entity_id
_entity_poly.type
_entity_poly.pdbx_seq_one_letter_code
_entity_poly.pdbx_strand_id
1 'polypeptide(L)' 'VGGGQVGGAGHIQIFSLNHTSPRMLKAFPLPSCVLCVENVCPRAPEGNDERDEEESAAGSARPAVCVGLQDG' A
#
# COMPACT_ATOMS: atom_id res chain seq x y z
N VAL A 1 28.92 14.34 -15.55
CA VAL A 1 28.18 13.51 -14.57
C VAL A 1 26.72 13.96 -14.62
N GLY A 2 25.78 13.05 -14.84
CA GLY A 2 24.35 13.38 -14.88
C GLY A 2 23.54 12.41 -15.74
N GLY A 3 23.59 11.12 -15.43
CA GLY A 3 22.69 10.13 -16.03
C GLY A 3 21.28 10.33 -15.51
N GLY A 4 20.46 11.06 -16.26
CA GLY A 4 19.02 11.12 -16.06
C GLY A 4 18.41 9.82 -16.54
N GLN A 5 18.20 8.90 -15.61
CA GLN A 5 17.56 7.62 -15.86
C GLN A 5 16.15 7.93 -16.37
N VAL A 6 15.89 7.61 -17.64
CA VAL A 6 14.55 7.65 -18.22
C VAL A 6 13.74 6.56 -17.54
N GLY A 7 12.89 6.97 -16.59
CA GLY A 7 11.80 6.21 -15.97
C GLY A 7 12.06 4.73 -15.72
N GLY A 8 12.62 4.39 -14.55
CA GLY A 8 12.57 3.02 -14.06
C GLY A 8 11.12 2.61 -13.83
N ALA A 9 10.68 1.52 -14.45
CA ALA A 9 9.36 0.96 -14.18
C ALA A 9 9.28 0.58 -12.69
N GLY A 10 8.49 1.33 -11.93
CA GLY A 10 8.21 0.99 -10.54
C GLY A 10 7.42 -0.31 -10.46
N HIS A 11 7.41 -0.92 -9.28
CA HIS A 11 6.68 -2.16 -9.07
C HIS A 11 6.22 -2.23 -7.63
N ILE A 12 4.99 -2.69 -7.41
CA ILE A 12 4.48 -2.95 -6.08
C ILE A 12 4.01 -4.40 -5.98
N GLN A 13 4.30 -5.03 -4.85
CA GLN A 13 3.90 -6.39 -4.53
C GLN A 13 3.18 -6.38 -3.19
N ILE A 14 1.99 -6.98 -3.16
CA ILE A 14 1.19 -7.16 -1.96
C ILE A 14 1.35 -8.61 -1.56
N PHE A 15 1.78 -8.83 -0.31
CA PHE A 15 1.91 -10.15 0.28
C PHE A 15 0.90 -10.32 1.41
N SER A 16 0.27 -11.49 1.46
CA SER A 16 -0.48 -11.95 2.62
C SER A 16 0.49 -12.51 3.65
N LEU A 17 0.31 -12.07 4.89
CA LEU A 17 1.02 -12.57 6.06
C LEU A 17 0.16 -13.56 6.87
N ASN A 18 -1.02 -13.94 6.39
CA ASN A 18 -1.94 -14.88 7.05
C ASN A 18 -1.44 -16.34 7.03
N HIS A 19 -0.21 -16.57 6.59
CA HIS A 19 0.42 -17.88 6.49
C HIS A 19 1.82 -17.83 7.10
N THR A 20 2.35 -18.99 7.49
CA THR A 20 3.71 -19.14 8.03
C THR A 20 4.82 -18.65 7.08
N SER A 21 4.52 -18.50 5.79
CA SER A 21 5.40 -17.85 4.81
C SER A 21 4.61 -16.81 4.02
N PRO A 22 5.16 -15.59 3.79
CA PRO A 22 4.51 -14.55 3.01
C PRO A 22 4.09 -15.05 1.63
N ARG A 23 2.82 -14.87 1.27
CA ARG A 23 2.29 -15.28 -0.03
C ARG A 23 1.97 -14.06 -0.88
N MET A 24 2.54 -13.98 -2.08
CA MET A 24 2.21 -12.89 -3.00
C MET A 24 0.74 -12.98 -3.41
N LEU A 25 -0.03 -11.94 -3.11
CA LEU A 25 -1.42 -11.81 -3.52
C LEU A 25 -1.51 -11.12 -4.88
N LYS A 26 -0.84 -9.98 -5.01
CA LYS A 26 -0.93 -9.15 -6.22
C LYS A 26 0.38 -8.45 -6.47
N ALA A 27 0.63 -8.18 -7.74
CA ALA A 27 1.74 -7.40 -8.22
C ALA A 27 1.26 -6.53 -9.37
N PHE A 28 1.70 -5.28 -9.42
CA PHE A 28 1.39 -4.40 -10.55
C PHE A 28 2.61 -3.52 -10.88
N PRO A 29 2.90 -3.35 -12.17
CA PRO A 29 3.91 -2.39 -12.62
C PRO A 29 3.38 -0.96 -12.48
N LEU A 30 4.30 -0.03 -12.31
CA LEU A 30 4.04 1.40 -12.19
C LEU A 30 4.87 2.15 -13.24
N PRO A 31 4.36 3.28 -13.74
CA PRO A 31 5.01 4.03 -14.84
C PRO A 31 6.34 4.69 -14.42
N SER A 32 6.60 4.78 -13.12
CA SER A 32 7.74 5.48 -12.54
C SER A 32 8.18 4.84 -11.21
N CYS A 33 9.37 5.19 -10.75
CA CYS A 33 9.93 4.69 -9.49
C CYS A 33 9.05 5.07 -8.29
N VAL A 34 8.83 4.12 -7.39
CA VAL A 34 8.11 4.34 -6.12
C VAL A 34 9.03 5.05 -5.13
N LEU A 35 8.56 6.16 -4.55
CA LEU A 35 9.27 6.93 -3.53
C LEU A 35 8.73 6.66 -2.12
N CYS A 36 7.41 6.48 -2.00
CA CYS A 36 6.75 6.19 -0.73
C CYS A 36 5.49 5.34 -0.93
N VAL A 37 5.09 4.62 0.13
CA VAL A 37 3.87 3.81 0.18
C VAL A 37 3.19 4.07 1.52
N GLU A 38 1.91 4.40 1.49
CA GLU A 38 1.10 4.64 2.68
C GLU A 38 -0.15 3.75 2.65
N ASN A 39 -0.41 3.04 3.75
CA ASN A 39 -1.64 2.29 3.93
C ASN A 39 -2.68 3.19 4.60
N VAL A 40 -3.73 3.52 3.86
CA VAL A 40 -4.79 4.40 4.35
C VAL A 40 -5.93 3.53 4.85
N CYS A 41 -5.97 3.34 6.17
CA CYS A 41 -7.14 2.79 6.84
C CYS A 41 -8.19 3.91 6.99
N PRO A 42 -9.44 3.70 6.57
CA PRO A 42 -10.49 4.65 6.89
C PRO A 42 -10.64 4.75 8.41
N ARG A 43 -10.55 5.98 8.94
CA ARG A 43 -10.66 6.26 10.37
C ARG A 43 -11.99 5.73 10.89
N ALA A 44 -11.95 4.76 11.81
CA ALA A 44 -13.14 4.39 12.58
C ALA A 44 -13.59 5.61 13.40
N PRO A 45 -14.91 5.89 13.53
CA PRO A 45 -15.39 6.95 14.42
C PRO A 45 -14.87 6.68 15.84
N GLU A 46 -14.42 7.76 16.46
CA GLU A 46 -13.56 7.77 17.65
C GLU A 46 -14.15 6.97 18.81
N GLY A 47 -13.40 5.98 19.32
CA GLY A 47 -13.72 5.29 20.55
C GLY A 47 -13.56 3.78 20.49
N ASN A 48 -12.34 3.27 20.35
CA ASN A 48 -11.85 2.23 21.26
C ASN A 48 -10.34 2.13 21.17
N ASP A 49 -9.74 2.03 22.35
CA ASP A 49 -8.37 1.67 22.59
C ASP A 49 -8.07 0.25 22.03
N GLU A 50 -6.78 0.00 21.81
CA GLU A 50 -6.15 -1.31 21.73
C GLU A 50 -6.55 -2.33 20.62
N ARG A 51 -5.52 -2.61 19.81
CA ARG A 51 -5.16 -3.92 19.20
C ARG A 51 -6.01 -4.42 18.03
N ASP A 52 -5.27 -4.65 16.94
CA ASP A 52 -5.40 -5.75 15.99
C ASP A 52 -6.58 -6.70 16.26
N GLU A 53 -7.54 -6.71 15.34
CA GLU A 53 -8.08 -7.91 14.67
C GLU A 53 -9.50 -7.62 14.17
N GLU A 54 -9.72 -7.98 12.90
CA GLU A 54 -11.02 -8.33 12.33
C GLU A 54 -12.06 -7.22 12.15
N GLU A 55 -12.08 -6.68 10.92
CA GLU A 55 -13.27 -6.35 10.14
C GLU A 55 -14.57 -6.07 10.94
N SER A 56 -14.87 -4.80 11.21
CA SER A 56 -16.24 -4.28 11.00
C SER A 56 -16.40 -2.80 11.32
N ALA A 57 -17.26 -2.17 10.51
CA ALA A 57 -18.05 -0.98 10.83
C ALA A 57 -17.36 0.39 10.81
N ALA A 58 -16.75 0.75 9.68
CA ALA A 58 -16.75 2.14 9.22
C ALA A 58 -17.33 2.18 7.80
N GLY A 59 -18.46 2.85 7.62
CA GLY A 59 -19.26 2.81 6.40
C GLY A 59 -18.46 2.93 5.10
N SER A 60 -18.63 1.95 4.21
CA SER A 60 -18.35 1.99 2.76
C SER A 60 -16.93 2.29 2.26
N ALA A 61 -15.95 2.62 3.11
CA ALA A 61 -14.60 2.91 2.63
C ALA A 61 -13.77 1.61 2.55
N ARG A 62 -13.40 1.21 1.33
CA ARG A 62 -12.49 0.08 1.10
C ARG A 62 -11.07 0.45 1.58
N PRO A 63 -10.30 -0.51 2.13
CA PRO A 63 -8.89 -0.29 2.42
C PRO A 63 -8.15 0.14 1.14
N ALA A 64 -7.29 1.15 1.27
CA ALA A 64 -6.59 1.73 0.13
C ALA A 64 -5.09 1.86 0.43
N VAL A 65 -4.27 1.76 -0.61
CA VAL A 65 -2.83 1.99 -0.54
C VAL A 65 -2.50 3.12 -1.50
N CYS A 66 -1.95 4.21 -0.96
CA CYS A 66 -1.46 5.33 -1.74
C CYS A 66 0.04 5.12 -2.04
N VAL A 67 0.43 5.33 -3.30
CA VAL A 67 1.80 5.13 -3.76
C VAL A 67 2.29 6.44 -4.35
N GLY A 68 3.31 7.05 -3.75
CA GLY A 68 3.95 8.24 -4.27
C GLY A 68 5.01 7.86 -5.29
N LEU A 69 4.86 8.34 -6.52
CA LEU A 69 5.78 8.09 -7.61
C LEU A 69 6.74 9.26 -7.82
N GLN A 70 7.86 9.01 -8.50
CA GLN A 70 8.84 10.05 -8.80
C GLN A 70 8.34 11.10 -9.81
N ASP A 71 7.33 10.79 -10.62
CA ASP A 71 6.74 11.67 -11.63
C ASP A 71 5.56 12.54 -11.13
N GLY A 72 5.16 12.38 -9.86
CA GLY A 72 4.10 13.17 -9.22
C GLY A 72 2.72 12.55 -9.36
#